data_AF-A0A3D2L527-F1
#
_entry.id   AF-A0A3D2L527-F1
#
_cell.length_a   1.000
_cell.length_b   1.000
_cell.length_c   1.000
_cell.angle_alpha   90.00
_cell.angle_beta   90.00
_cell.angle_gamma   90.00
#
_symmetry.space_group_name_H-M   'P 1'
#
loop_
_entity.id
_entity.type
_entity.pdbx_description
1 polymer ?
#
loop_
_entity_poly.entity_id
_entity_poly.type
_entity_poly.pdbx_seq_one_letter_code
_entity_poly.pdbx_strand_id
1 'polypeptide(L)'
;GIHSDARYRFERGVDPHSCLDGLNLAIALIVEYGGGVVSKPKVAGEAPVNPNKVTFYPADVERLTGLTVKPADMRRMLKDLEFNIEDAGDAWYLRPPTFRFDMEQSADIVEEVARLVGFDQLPTASLPAPQGGVKAITTPMQARVRAARRVMASRGFLETVSWSFMAKADAALFGKINDALTVANPVASELDYMRPSVLGNLAKAAQRAANHGERGVRLFEAGPIYLGDGPKDQRSVVAALVRPFNERHWQGAPEPYDSFDAKADLFAVLDALGQPGERFQVAAPAQPHWHPGQAASLKLGPKVTVAHFGQLHPGVLKQMGVDGPMFGFELNLNALPQMKAKNTKTKPVFERAELTPIRRDLAFVVDQSVPSADLVRHAQGADKKLISKVDVFDVYEGTG
;
A
#
# COMPACT_ATOMS: atom_id res chain seq x y z
N GLY A 1 -20.53 -12.36 22.08
CA GLY A 1 -21.41 -11.80 21.05
C GLY A 1 -22.81 -11.52 21.54
N ILE A 2 -22.98 -10.94 22.74
CA ILE A 2 -24.28 -10.44 23.20
C ILE A 2 -24.26 -8.92 23.03
N HIS A 3 -25.20 -8.39 22.27
CA HIS A 3 -25.42 -6.95 22.12
C HIS A 3 -26.82 -6.66 22.65
N SER A 4 -26.91 -5.90 23.74
CA SER A 4 -28.17 -5.48 24.36
C SER A 4 -28.12 -3.99 24.70
N ASP A 5 -29.30 -3.39 24.81
CA ASP A 5 -29.48 -2.00 25.22
C ASP A 5 -28.85 -1.70 26.59
N ALA A 6 -28.96 -2.66 27.52
CA ALA A 6 -28.37 -2.56 28.84
C ALA A 6 -26.83 -2.55 28.75
N ARG A 7 -26.23 -3.52 28.05
CA ARG A 7 -24.78 -3.59 27.85
C ARG A 7 -24.26 -2.29 27.23
N TYR A 8 -24.90 -1.83 26.16
CA TYR A 8 -24.49 -0.62 25.43
C TYR A 8 -24.45 0.62 26.33
N ARG A 9 -25.46 0.79 27.20
CA ARG A 9 -25.59 1.93 28.12
C ARG A 9 -24.63 1.81 29.30
N PHE A 10 -24.59 0.65 29.97
CA PHE A 10 -23.70 0.46 31.13
C PHE A 10 -22.21 0.50 30.76
N GLU A 11 -21.81 0.05 29.56
CA GLU A 11 -20.42 0.17 29.09
C GLU A 11 -20.01 1.63 28.84
N ARG A 12 -20.96 2.52 28.51
CA ARG A 12 -20.70 3.96 28.27
C ARG A 12 -20.86 4.83 29.51
N GLY A 13 -21.42 4.27 30.58
CA GLY A 13 -21.80 5.01 31.78
C GLY A 13 -23.29 5.36 31.75
N VAL A 14 -23.99 4.95 32.79
CA VAL A 14 -25.32 5.45 33.16
C VAL A 14 -25.13 6.26 34.42
N ASP A 15 -25.83 7.39 34.54
CA ASP A 15 -25.76 8.23 35.72
C ASP A 15 -26.01 7.39 36.99
N PRO A 16 -25.01 7.27 37.88
CA PRO A 16 -25.16 6.40 39.04
C PRO A 16 -26.17 6.95 40.05
N HIS A 17 -26.48 8.24 40.00
CA HIS A 17 -27.48 8.86 40.88
C HIS A 17 -28.91 8.69 40.38
N SER A 18 -29.10 8.30 39.11
CA SER A 18 -30.43 8.12 38.50
C SER A 18 -31.17 6.83 38.91
N CYS A 19 -30.51 5.93 39.64
CA CYS A 19 -31.04 4.59 39.94
C CYS A 19 -32.37 4.62 40.71
N LEU A 20 -32.47 5.45 41.75
CA LEU A 20 -33.68 5.56 42.56
C LEU A 20 -34.82 6.25 41.81
N ASP A 21 -34.50 7.30 41.04
CA ASP A 21 -35.48 8.00 40.23
C ASP A 21 -36.04 7.10 39.12
N GLY A 22 -35.16 6.36 38.45
CA GLY A 22 -35.54 5.36 37.45
C GLY A 22 -36.40 4.24 38.05
N LEU A 23 -36.05 3.75 39.26
CA LEU A 23 -36.85 2.76 39.98
C LEU A 23 -38.25 3.29 40.31
N ASN A 24 -38.34 4.51 40.86
CA ASN A 24 -39.61 5.12 41.22
C ASN A 24 -40.51 5.35 39.99
N LEU A 25 -39.93 5.79 38.88
CA LEU A 25 -40.65 5.96 37.62
C LEU A 25 -41.16 4.61 37.09
N ALA A 26 -40.32 3.56 37.11
CA ALA A 26 -40.71 2.23 36.69
C ALA A 26 -41.85 1.67 37.56
N ILE A 27 -41.78 1.85 38.88
CA ILE A 27 -42.83 1.45 39.82
C ILE A 27 -44.14 2.17 39.50
N ALA A 28 -44.11 3.49 39.27
CA ALA A 28 -45.30 4.27 38.96
C ALA A 28 -45.99 3.74 37.70
N LEU A 29 -45.23 3.48 36.64
CA LEU A 29 -45.74 2.91 35.39
C LEU A 29 -46.32 1.51 35.59
N ILE A 30 -45.64 0.64 36.34
CA ILE A 30 -46.12 -0.72 36.61
C ILE A 30 -47.46 -0.69 37.38
N VAL A 31 -47.59 0.19 38.38
CA VAL A 31 -48.83 0.31 39.16
C VAL A 31 -49.96 0.87 38.32
N GLU A 32 -49.69 1.89 37.50
CA GLU A 32 -50.69 2.53 36.63
C GLU A 32 -51.28 1.53 35.63
N TYR A 33 -50.44 0.75 34.96
CA TYR A 33 -50.87 -0.14 33.87
C TYR A 33 -51.10 -1.60 34.29
N GLY A 34 -50.41 -2.07 35.32
CA GLY A 34 -50.42 -3.47 35.77
C GLY A 34 -51.08 -3.69 37.14
N GLY A 35 -51.37 -2.61 37.89
CA GLY A 35 -51.93 -2.68 39.24
C GLY A 35 -50.94 -3.24 40.28
N GLY A 36 -51.46 -3.65 41.45
CA GLY A 36 -50.69 -4.20 42.56
C GLY A 36 -50.39 -3.19 43.68
N VAL A 37 -49.65 -3.65 44.70
CA VAL A 37 -49.30 -2.85 45.89
C VAL A 37 -47.78 -2.79 46.03
N VAL A 38 -47.25 -1.58 46.10
CA VAL A 38 -45.80 -1.31 46.18
C VAL A 38 -45.30 -1.59 47.60
N SER A 39 -44.27 -2.42 47.73
CA SER A 39 -43.54 -2.61 49.00
C SER A 39 -42.48 -1.53 49.22
N LYS A 40 -41.91 -1.45 50.42
CA LYS A 40 -40.76 -0.57 50.68
C LYS A 40 -39.55 -0.96 49.81
N PRO A 41 -38.85 -0.01 49.17
CA PRO A 41 -37.67 -0.30 48.36
C PRO A 41 -36.55 -0.85 49.25
N LYS A 42 -35.81 -1.84 48.73
CA LYS A 42 -34.56 -2.32 49.32
C LYS A 42 -33.39 -1.82 48.47
N VAL A 43 -32.59 -0.93 49.02
CA VAL A 43 -31.40 -0.38 48.36
C VAL A 43 -30.18 -1.03 48.98
N ALA A 44 -29.24 -1.45 48.14
CA ALA A 44 -27.96 -2.02 48.56
C ALA A 44 -26.82 -1.23 47.90
N GLY A 45 -25.86 -0.80 48.71
CA GLY A 45 -24.75 0.06 48.27
C GLY A 45 -25.09 1.55 48.29
N GLU A 46 -24.13 2.36 47.86
CA GLU A 46 -24.23 3.82 47.75
C GLU A 46 -23.80 4.25 46.35
N ALA A 47 -24.36 5.37 45.87
CA ALA A 47 -23.91 5.95 44.61
C ALA A 47 -22.44 6.42 44.77
N PRO A 48 -21.59 6.23 43.74
CA PRO A 48 -20.23 6.74 43.75
C PRO A 48 -20.20 8.26 43.94
N VAL A 49 -19.13 8.77 44.54
CA VAL A 49 -18.93 10.20 44.75
C VAL A 49 -18.93 10.95 43.41
N ASN A 50 -19.46 12.19 43.42
CA ASN A 50 -19.44 13.08 42.26
C ASN A 50 -18.05 13.15 41.63
N PRO A 51 -17.97 13.34 40.30
CA PRO A 51 -16.71 13.50 39.61
C PRO A 51 -15.82 14.57 40.25
N ASN A 52 -14.51 14.39 40.08
CA ASN A 52 -13.52 15.36 40.52
C ASN A 52 -13.73 16.70 39.82
N LYS A 53 -13.28 17.78 40.46
CA LYS A 53 -13.26 19.09 39.81
C LYS A 53 -12.23 19.09 38.69
N VAL A 54 -12.61 19.64 37.55
CA VAL A 54 -11.75 19.91 36.41
C VAL A 54 -11.32 21.38 36.48
N THR A 55 -10.02 21.62 36.38
CA THR A 55 -9.50 22.99 36.26
C THR A 55 -9.66 23.44 34.80
N PHE A 56 -10.41 24.51 34.59
CA PHE A 56 -10.65 25.11 33.28
C PHE A 56 -10.11 26.53 33.24
N TYR A 57 -9.39 26.86 32.17
CA TYR A 57 -8.91 28.22 31.92
C TYR A 57 -9.74 28.83 30.78
N PRO A 58 -10.54 29.88 31.02
CA PRO A 58 -11.34 30.52 29.97
C PRO A 58 -10.53 30.95 28.74
N ALA A 59 -9.26 31.32 28.94
CA ALA A 59 -8.32 31.65 27.86
C ALA A 59 -8.00 30.47 26.93
N ASP A 60 -8.18 29.23 27.37
CA ASP A 60 -7.97 28.05 26.55
C ASP A 60 -8.98 27.95 25.40
N VAL A 61 -10.18 28.53 25.53
CA VAL A 61 -11.18 28.54 24.46
C VAL A 61 -10.62 29.25 23.22
N GLU A 62 -10.15 30.49 23.39
CA GLU A 62 -9.55 31.23 22.28
C GLU A 62 -8.23 30.60 21.82
N ARG A 63 -7.38 30.15 22.75
CA ARG A 63 -6.08 29.54 22.42
C ARG A 63 -6.20 28.27 21.58
N LEU A 64 -7.19 27.42 21.87
CA LEU A 64 -7.37 26.11 21.21
C LEU A 64 -8.29 26.18 19.99
N THR A 65 -9.29 27.07 20.00
CA THR A 65 -10.33 27.10 18.97
C THR A 65 -10.33 28.37 18.12
N GLY A 66 -9.69 29.43 18.60
CA GLY A 66 -9.78 30.77 18.01
C GLY A 66 -11.12 31.48 18.28
N LEU A 67 -12.05 30.88 19.02
CA LEU A 67 -13.32 31.52 19.38
C LEU A 67 -13.11 32.55 20.48
N THR A 68 -13.55 33.78 20.24
CA THR A 68 -13.66 34.80 21.27
C THR A 68 -15.04 34.71 21.93
N VAL A 69 -15.13 34.01 23.06
CA VAL A 69 -16.37 33.89 23.86
C VAL A 69 -16.23 34.70 25.14
N LYS A 70 -17.23 35.51 25.49
CA LYS A 70 -17.18 36.28 26.73
C LYS A 70 -17.30 35.35 27.95
N PRO A 71 -16.58 35.61 29.06
CA PRO A 71 -16.69 34.82 30.29
C PRO A 71 -18.12 34.65 30.81
N ALA A 72 -18.98 35.68 30.69
CA ALA A 72 -20.37 35.58 31.10
C ALA A 72 -21.18 34.56 30.27
N ASP A 73 -20.92 34.47 28.95
CA ASP A 73 -21.58 33.51 28.07
C ASP A 73 -21.09 32.09 28.32
N MET A 74 -19.78 31.90 28.54
CA MET A 74 -19.20 30.61 28.92
C MET A 74 -19.81 30.08 30.23
N ARG A 75 -19.97 30.95 31.25
CA ARG A 75 -20.62 30.55 32.51
C ARG A 75 -22.06 30.13 32.31
N ARG A 76 -22.82 30.85 31.47
CA ARG A 76 -24.21 30.49 31.16
C ARG A 76 -24.26 29.11 30.51
N MET A 77 -23.49 28.91 29.45
CA MET A 77 -23.38 27.63 28.73
C MET A 77 -23.05 26.46 29.66
N LEU A 78 -22.03 26.61 30.51
CA LEU A 78 -21.61 25.56 31.43
C LEU A 78 -22.65 25.30 32.55
N LYS A 79 -23.35 26.34 33.02
CA LYS A 79 -24.48 26.16 33.95
C LYS A 79 -25.68 25.48 33.31
N ASP A 80 -25.98 25.78 32.05
CA ASP A 80 -27.05 25.12 31.29
C ASP A 80 -26.75 23.62 31.10
N LEU A 81 -25.47 23.23 31.13
CA LEU A 81 -24.99 21.85 31.16
C LEU A 81 -24.82 21.28 32.59
N GLU A 82 -25.36 21.97 33.60
CA GLU A 82 -25.37 21.57 35.01
C GLU A 82 -23.98 21.48 35.69
N PHE A 83 -22.97 22.17 35.16
CA PHE A 83 -21.69 22.29 35.86
C PHE A 83 -21.82 23.21 37.07
N ASN A 84 -21.26 22.78 38.20
CA ASN A 84 -21.01 23.67 39.31
C ASN A 84 -19.68 24.42 39.07
N ILE A 85 -19.73 25.76 39.11
CA ILE A 85 -18.61 26.63 38.78
C ILE A 85 -18.11 27.31 40.04
N GLU A 86 -16.90 26.98 40.47
CA GLU A 86 -16.16 27.74 41.48
C GLU A 86 -15.15 28.65 40.79
N ASP A 87 -15.41 29.95 40.87
CA ASP A 87 -14.59 30.98 40.24
C ASP A 87 -13.38 31.35 41.09
N ALA A 88 -12.18 31.09 40.57
CA ALA A 88 -10.92 31.48 41.20
C ALA A 88 -10.15 32.52 40.37
N GLY A 89 -10.84 33.33 39.56
CA GLY A 89 -10.26 34.38 38.73
C GLY A 89 -9.82 33.84 37.37
N ASP A 90 -8.51 33.63 37.19
CA ASP A 90 -7.92 33.19 35.92
C ASP A 90 -8.24 31.73 35.57
N ALA A 91 -8.67 30.95 36.57
CA ALA A 91 -9.11 29.56 36.43
C ALA A 91 -10.45 29.35 37.11
N TRP A 92 -11.28 28.48 36.54
CA TRP A 92 -12.51 27.99 37.13
C TRP A 92 -12.37 26.53 37.51
N TYR A 93 -12.78 26.17 38.72
CA TYR A 93 -12.89 24.78 39.13
C TYR A 93 -14.31 24.31 38.86
N LEU A 94 -14.45 23.46 37.85
CA LEU A 94 -15.73 22.98 37.35
C LEU A 94 -15.98 21.58 37.88
N ARG A 95 -17.10 21.36 38.56
CA ARG A 95 -17.56 20.01 38.88
C ARG A 95 -18.59 19.59 37.84
N PRO A 96 -18.32 18.57 37.00
CA PRO A 96 -19.31 18.08 36.05
C PRO A 96 -20.46 17.37 36.78
N PRO A 97 -21.67 17.35 36.18
CA PRO A 97 -22.79 16.58 36.70
C PRO A 97 -22.50 15.07 36.62
N THR A 98 -23.23 14.29 37.42
CA THR A 98 -22.95 12.85 37.64
C THR A 98 -23.19 11.97 36.41
N PHE A 99 -23.97 12.46 35.46
CA PHE A 99 -24.24 11.78 34.18
C PHE A 99 -23.16 12.03 33.11
N ARG A 100 -22.17 12.91 33.35
CA ARG A 100 -21.07 13.17 32.43
C ARG A 100 -19.80 12.43 32.89
N PHE A 101 -19.35 11.50 32.05
CA PHE A 101 -18.18 10.64 32.30
C PHE A 101 -16.96 11.03 31.46
N ASP A 102 -17.11 12.01 30.60
CA ASP A 102 -16.17 12.43 29.57
C ASP A 102 -15.44 13.75 29.90
N MET A 103 -15.65 14.30 31.10
CA MET A 103 -15.13 15.60 31.54
C MET A 103 -13.97 15.42 32.53
N GLU A 104 -12.73 15.34 32.03
CA GLU A 104 -11.54 15.05 32.83
C GLU A 104 -10.50 16.20 32.81
N GLN A 105 -10.50 17.03 31.76
CA GLN A 105 -9.48 18.06 31.52
C GLN A 105 -10.07 19.34 30.93
N SER A 106 -9.31 20.45 31.00
CA SER A 106 -9.69 21.77 30.47
C SER A 106 -10.17 21.70 29.00
N ALA A 107 -9.52 20.87 28.19
CA ALA A 107 -9.84 20.73 26.77
C ALA A 107 -11.26 20.17 26.51
N ASP A 108 -11.78 19.32 27.40
CA ASP A 108 -13.13 18.76 27.24
C ASP A 108 -14.20 19.84 27.51
N ILE A 109 -13.90 20.76 28.44
CA ILE A 109 -14.73 21.94 28.70
C ILE A 109 -14.70 22.90 27.51
N VAL A 110 -13.51 23.09 26.90
CA VAL A 110 -13.37 23.89 25.68
C VAL A 110 -14.20 23.30 24.54
N GLU A 111 -14.22 21.98 24.40
CA GLU A 111 -15.06 21.29 23.42
C GLU A 111 -16.55 21.57 23.66
N GLU A 112 -17.02 21.49 24.90
CA GLU A 112 -18.43 21.79 25.25
C GLU A 112 -18.79 23.24 24.93
N VAL A 113 -17.92 24.20 25.24
CA VAL A 113 -18.11 25.60 24.88
C VAL A 113 -18.16 25.77 23.36
N ALA A 114 -17.22 25.18 22.62
CA ALA A 114 -17.20 25.24 21.16
C ALA A 114 -18.43 24.59 20.53
N ARG A 115 -18.91 23.46 21.09
CA ARG A 115 -20.10 22.73 20.65
C ARG A 115 -21.37 23.56 20.82
N LEU A 116 -21.51 24.27 21.94
CA LEU A 116 -22.66 25.14 22.22
C LEU A 116 -22.63 26.46 21.44
N VAL A 117 -21.45 26.99 21.15
CA VAL A 117 -21.30 28.11 20.20
C VAL A 117 -21.65 27.64 18.78
N GLY A 118 -21.27 26.40 18.43
CA GLY A 118 -21.48 25.81 17.12
C GLY A 118 -20.20 25.82 16.29
N PHE A 119 -19.82 24.66 15.77
CA PHE A 119 -18.55 24.48 15.06
C PHE A 119 -18.45 25.32 13.77
N ASP A 120 -19.57 25.71 13.16
CA ASP A 120 -19.59 26.60 12.00
C ASP A 120 -19.09 28.02 12.30
N GLN A 121 -19.06 28.41 13.58
CA GLN A 121 -18.51 29.70 14.00
C GLN A 121 -17.00 29.67 14.24
N LEU A 122 -16.36 28.50 14.15
CA LEU A 122 -14.92 28.39 14.29
C LEU A 122 -14.24 29.19 13.17
N PRO A 123 -13.26 30.05 13.50
CA PRO A 123 -12.57 30.84 12.49
C PRO A 123 -11.81 29.93 11.54
N THR A 124 -12.03 30.11 10.23
CA THR A 124 -11.19 29.48 9.21
C THR A 124 -9.91 30.28 9.06
N ALA A 125 -8.87 29.90 9.79
CA ALA A 125 -7.55 30.48 9.67
C ALA A 125 -6.68 29.65 8.70
N SER A 126 -6.03 30.32 7.75
CA SER A 126 -4.99 29.68 6.95
C SER A 126 -3.86 29.22 7.87
N LEU A 127 -3.49 27.94 7.76
CA LEU A 127 -2.32 27.44 8.49
C LEU A 127 -1.09 28.27 8.10
N PRO A 128 -0.29 28.72 9.08
CA PRO A 128 0.92 29.45 8.78
C PRO A 128 1.84 28.57 7.92
N ALA A 129 2.50 29.19 6.95
CA ALA A 129 3.48 28.47 6.15
C ALA A 129 4.54 27.86 7.08
N PRO A 130 4.84 26.55 6.98
CA PRO A 130 5.85 25.94 7.83
C PRO A 130 7.20 26.65 7.64
N GLN A 131 7.87 26.97 8.75
CA GLN A 131 9.20 27.57 8.71
C GLN A 131 10.15 26.65 7.94
N GLY A 132 10.80 27.17 6.89
CA GLY A 132 11.75 26.42 6.06
C GLY A 132 11.27 26.05 4.65
N GLY A 133 10.03 26.39 4.27
CA GLY A 133 9.51 26.23 2.91
C GLY A 133 9.17 24.78 2.51
N VAL A 134 8.56 24.62 1.34
CA VAL A 134 8.11 23.30 0.85
C VAL A 134 9.29 22.56 0.20
N LYS A 135 9.99 21.72 0.97
CA LYS A 135 10.90 20.72 0.37
C LYS A 135 10.07 19.56 -0.17
N ALA A 136 10.31 19.14 -1.41
CA ALA A 136 9.65 17.96 -1.97
C ALA A 136 10.06 16.70 -1.16
N ILE A 137 9.11 16.15 -0.40
CA ILE A 137 9.27 15.03 0.56
C ILE A 137 9.25 13.66 -0.16
N THR A 138 9.27 13.61 -1.49
CA THR A 138 9.13 12.33 -2.20
C THR A 138 10.38 11.48 -1.99
N THR A 139 10.22 10.33 -1.34
CA THR A 139 11.32 9.38 -1.15
C THR A 139 11.74 8.79 -2.51
N PRO A 140 13.00 8.35 -2.68
CA PRO A 140 13.43 7.68 -3.90
C PRO A 140 12.56 6.47 -4.28
N MET A 141 12.04 5.73 -3.29
CA MET A 141 11.14 4.60 -3.53
C MET A 141 9.80 5.06 -4.12
N GLN A 142 9.18 6.11 -3.55
CA GLN A 142 7.94 6.67 -4.09
C GLN A 142 8.12 7.19 -5.52
N ALA A 143 9.26 7.82 -5.81
CA ALA A 143 9.59 8.27 -7.17
C ALA A 143 9.71 7.10 -8.15
N ARG A 144 10.38 5.99 -7.75
CA ARG A 144 10.48 4.77 -8.56
C ARG A 144 9.12 4.16 -8.87
N VAL A 145 8.27 4.01 -7.86
CA VAL A 145 6.91 3.46 -8.05
C VAL A 145 6.10 4.33 -9.02
N ARG A 146 6.16 5.65 -8.87
CA ARG A 146 5.45 6.59 -9.78
C ARG A 146 5.95 6.48 -11.22
N ALA A 147 7.26 6.43 -11.42
CA ALA A 147 7.86 6.29 -12.74
C ALA A 147 7.50 4.96 -13.39
N ALA A 148 7.60 3.85 -12.65
CA ALA A 148 7.23 2.52 -13.14
C ALA A 148 5.76 2.45 -13.57
N ARG A 149 4.82 2.96 -12.75
CA ARG A 149 3.39 3.05 -13.11
C ARG A 149 3.17 3.77 -14.43
N ARG A 150 3.84 4.91 -14.62
CA ARG A 150 3.68 5.70 -15.85
C ARG A 150 4.18 4.96 -17.08
N VAL A 151 5.31 4.26 -16.97
CA VAL A 151 5.87 3.48 -18.09
C VAL A 151 4.99 2.28 -18.41
N MET A 152 4.56 1.53 -17.41
CA MET A 152 3.67 0.38 -17.62
C MET A 152 2.36 0.80 -18.32
N ALA A 153 1.76 1.91 -17.88
CA ALA A 153 0.59 2.48 -18.56
C ALA A 153 0.88 2.87 -20.02
N SER A 154 2.03 3.51 -20.30
CA SER A 154 2.42 3.85 -21.69
C SER A 154 2.68 2.64 -22.58
N ARG A 155 2.94 1.47 -21.98
CA ARG A 155 3.16 0.20 -22.67
C ARG A 155 1.87 -0.65 -22.76
N GLY A 156 0.72 -0.05 -22.46
CA GLY A 156 -0.58 -0.68 -22.61
C GLY A 156 -0.96 -1.66 -21.50
N PHE A 157 -0.31 -1.58 -20.34
CA PHE A 157 -0.71 -2.37 -19.18
C PHE A 157 -1.75 -1.65 -18.31
N LEU A 158 -2.68 -2.43 -17.76
CA LEU A 158 -3.67 -1.98 -16.80
C LEU A 158 -3.17 -2.21 -15.37
N GLU A 159 -3.21 -1.17 -14.54
CA GLU A 159 -2.84 -1.30 -13.13
C GLU A 159 -3.90 -2.08 -12.39
N THR A 160 -3.47 -3.11 -11.67
CA THR A 160 -4.29 -3.91 -10.77
C THR A 160 -3.88 -3.61 -9.33
N VAL A 161 -4.87 -3.59 -8.43
CA VAL A 161 -4.64 -3.55 -6.98
C VAL A 161 -5.29 -4.78 -6.40
N SER A 162 -4.47 -5.79 -6.11
CA SER A 162 -4.93 -7.03 -5.50
C SER A 162 -4.71 -7.04 -3.99
N TRP A 163 -5.34 -7.99 -3.31
CA TRP A 163 -5.08 -8.22 -1.90
C TRP A 163 -3.61 -8.60 -1.69
N SER A 164 -3.02 -8.12 -0.59
CA SER A 164 -1.73 -8.60 -0.10
C SER A 164 -1.78 -10.06 0.38
N PHE A 165 -2.97 -10.65 0.41
CA PHE A 165 -3.24 -12.01 0.84
C PHE A 165 -3.61 -12.90 -0.36
N MET A 166 -3.35 -14.19 -0.21
CA MET A 166 -3.78 -15.25 -1.12
C MET A 166 -3.88 -16.57 -0.36
N ALA A 167 -4.43 -17.60 -1.00
CA ALA A 167 -4.49 -18.93 -0.40
C ALA A 167 -3.06 -19.45 -0.17
N LYS A 168 -2.79 -20.00 1.02
CA LYS A 168 -1.49 -20.57 1.38
C LYS A 168 -0.97 -21.59 0.36
N ALA A 169 -1.88 -22.39 -0.21
CA ALA A 169 -1.55 -23.37 -1.25
C ALA A 169 -0.95 -22.72 -2.51
N ASP A 170 -1.52 -21.60 -2.97
CA ASP A 170 -0.99 -20.88 -4.12
C ASP A 170 0.31 -20.16 -3.79
N ALA A 171 0.42 -19.59 -2.59
CA ALA A 171 1.64 -18.92 -2.14
C ALA A 171 2.85 -19.86 -2.17
N ALA A 172 2.64 -21.15 -1.84
CA ALA A 172 3.68 -22.18 -1.84
C ALA A 172 4.28 -22.44 -3.23
N LEU A 173 3.56 -22.06 -4.30
CA LEU A 173 4.04 -22.20 -5.67
C LEU A 173 5.06 -21.11 -6.04
N PHE A 174 4.97 -19.94 -5.41
CA PHE A 174 5.81 -18.78 -5.72
C PHE A 174 6.99 -18.59 -4.77
N GLY A 175 7.05 -19.34 -3.67
CA GLY A 175 8.15 -19.22 -2.72
C GLY A 175 8.05 -20.21 -1.58
N LYS A 176 9.05 -20.16 -0.69
CA LYS A 176 9.02 -20.96 0.54
C LYS A 176 7.96 -20.41 1.49
N ILE A 177 7.18 -21.32 2.06
CA ILE A 177 6.21 -20.99 3.11
C ILE A 177 6.94 -20.77 4.44
N ASN A 178 6.46 -19.77 5.18
CA ASN A 178 6.85 -19.43 6.53
C ASN A 178 5.55 -19.22 7.32
N ASP A 179 5.34 -20.00 8.37
CA ASP A 179 4.10 -19.95 9.15
C ASP A 179 3.84 -18.58 9.80
N ALA A 180 4.90 -17.78 10.05
CA ALA A 180 4.79 -16.40 10.54
C ALA A 180 4.01 -15.46 9.61
N LEU A 181 3.85 -15.83 8.33
CA LEU A 181 3.08 -15.08 7.33
C LEU A 181 1.62 -15.55 7.19
N THR A 182 1.19 -16.52 8.00
CA THR A 182 -0.21 -16.98 8.01
C THR A 182 -1.07 -16.01 8.83
N VAL A 183 -2.19 -15.56 8.28
CA VAL A 183 -3.11 -14.62 8.93
C VAL A 183 -3.95 -15.37 9.97
N ALA A 184 -3.91 -14.94 11.23
CA ALA A 184 -4.61 -15.61 12.32
C ALA A 184 -6.14 -15.53 12.20
N ASN A 185 -6.67 -14.36 11.82
CA ASN A 185 -8.10 -14.08 11.67
C ASN A 185 -8.39 -13.58 10.25
N PRO A 186 -8.30 -14.44 9.23
CA PRO A 186 -8.46 -14.02 7.86
C PRO A 186 -9.92 -13.62 7.58
N VAL A 187 -10.12 -12.64 6.70
CA VAL A 187 -11.47 -12.19 6.29
C VAL A 187 -12.24 -13.27 5.50
N ALA A 188 -11.50 -14.15 4.82
CA ALA A 188 -12.01 -15.31 4.09
C ALA A 188 -10.96 -16.43 4.12
N SER A 189 -11.41 -17.69 4.04
CA SER A 189 -10.52 -18.87 4.08
C SER A 189 -9.46 -18.88 2.98
N GLU A 190 -9.77 -18.31 1.82
CA GLU A 190 -8.87 -18.23 0.64
C GLU A 190 -7.88 -17.04 0.71
N LEU A 191 -7.91 -16.25 1.79
CA LEU A 191 -7.06 -15.08 2.02
C LEU A 191 -6.30 -15.23 3.34
N ASP A 192 -5.72 -16.41 3.56
CA ASP A 192 -5.11 -16.85 4.82
C ASP A 192 -3.59 -16.65 4.88
N TYR A 193 -2.94 -16.19 3.80
CA TYR A 193 -1.48 -16.11 3.74
C TYR A 193 -0.96 -14.87 3.01
N MET A 194 0.09 -14.24 3.53
CA MET A 194 0.72 -13.07 2.88
C MET A 194 1.44 -13.46 1.59
N ARG A 195 1.21 -12.73 0.49
CA ARG A 195 1.75 -13.09 -0.83
C ARG A 195 3.29 -12.97 -0.89
N PRO A 196 4.00 -14.02 -1.34
CA PRO A 196 5.46 -13.96 -1.57
C PRO A 196 5.82 -13.38 -2.95
N SER A 197 4.88 -13.38 -3.89
CA SER A 197 4.97 -12.79 -5.23
C SER A 197 3.63 -12.20 -5.62
N VAL A 198 3.65 -11.14 -6.42
CA VAL A 198 2.43 -10.51 -6.96
C VAL A 198 1.90 -11.28 -8.17
N LEU A 199 2.75 -12.08 -8.83
CA LEU A 199 2.42 -12.81 -10.06
C LEU A 199 1.25 -13.79 -9.86
N GLY A 200 1.15 -14.43 -8.70
CA GLY A 200 0.03 -15.32 -8.39
C GLY A 200 -1.31 -14.60 -8.36
N ASN A 201 -1.36 -13.41 -7.75
CA ASN A 201 -2.55 -12.57 -7.77
C ASN A 201 -2.90 -12.09 -9.19
N LEU A 202 -1.89 -11.69 -9.98
CA LEU A 202 -2.09 -11.28 -11.37
C LEU A 202 -2.59 -12.44 -12.25
N ALA A 203 -2.09 -13.66 -12.04
CA ALA A 203 -2.52 -14.85 -12.78
C ALA A 203 -3.99 -15.17 -12.51
N LYS A 204 -4.42 -15.12 -11.24
CA LYS A 204 -5.85 -15.26 -10.88
C LYS A 204 -6.71 -14.14 -11.44
N ALA A 205 -6.21 -12.90 -11.44
CA ALA A 205 -6.91 -11.77 -12.05
C ALA A 205 -7.08 -11.95 -13.55
N ALA A 206 -6.04 -12.43 -14.24
CA ALA A 206 -6.08 -12.74 -15.67
C ALA A 206 -7.04 -13.89 -15.98
N GLN A 207 -7.07 -14.95 -15.15
CA GLN A 207 -8.07 -16.02 -15.30
C GLN A 207 -9.49 -15.50 -15.07
N ARG A 208 -9.71 -14.66 -14.05
CA ARG A 208 -11.02 -14.05 -13.81
C ARG A 208 -11.47 -13.23 -15.01
N ALA A 209 -10.57 -12.43 -15.59
CA ALA A 209 -10.86 -11.69 -16.82
C ALA A 209 -11.24 -12.64 -17.98
N ALA A 210 -10.49 -13.71 -18.18
CA ALA A 210 -10.78 -14.74 -19.20
C ALA A 210 -12.15 -15.41 -18.99
N ASN A 211 -12.51 -15.72 -17.75
CA ASN A 211 -13.82 -16.28 -17.39
C ASN A 211 -14.98 -15.30 -17.70
N HIS A 212 -14.69 -14.01 -17.81
CA HIS A 212 -15.64 -12.95 -18.20
C HIS A 212 -15.52 -12.54 -19.69
N GLY A 213 -14.80 -13.31 -20.51
CA GLY A 213 -14.69 -13.09 -21.95
C GLY A 213 -13.46 -12.31 -22.41
N GLU A 214 -12.68 -11.74 -21.48
CA GLU A 214 -11.45 -11.02 -21.79
C GLU A 214 -10.27 -11.98 -21.99
N ARG A 215 -10.08 -12.42 -23.25
CA ARG A 215 -9.12 -13.48 -23.57
C ARG A 215 -7.66 -13.02 -23.51
N GLY A 216 -7.38 -11.76 -23.84
CA GLY A 216 -6.05 -11.17 -23.78
C GLY A 216 -6.00 -10.06 -22.76
N VAL A 217 -5.07 -10.12 -21.81
CA VAL A 217 -4.91 -9.06 -20.80
C VAL A 217 -3.44 -8.78 -20.54
N ARG A 218 -3.13 -7.50 -20.30
CA ARG A 218 -1.83 -6.99 -19.86
C ARG A 218 -2.01 -6.31 -18.52
N LEU A 219 -1.70 -7.00 -17.44
CA LEU A 219 -1.92 -6.53 -16.08
C LEU A 219 -0.58 -6.22 -15.42
N PHE A 220 -0.54 -5.17 -14.61
CA PHE A 220 0.63 -4.90 -13.76
C PHE A 220 0.19 -4.43 -12.38
N GLU A 221 1.06 -4.60 -11.39
CA GLU A 221 0.85 -4.08 -10.05
C GLU A 221 2.18 -3.62 -9.46
N ALA A 222 2.15 -2.43 -8.84
CA ALA A 222 3.25 -1.93 -8.02
C ALA A 222 2.84 -2.02 -6.55
N GLY A 223 3.42 -2.95 -5.81
CA GLY A 223 2.96 -3.28 -4.48
C GLY A 223 3.96 -4.07 -3.65
N PRO A 224 3.62 -4.37 -2.39
CA PRO A 224 4.49 -5.13 -1.51
C PRO A 224 4.41 -6.64 -1.78
N ILE A 225 5.51 -7.33 -1.53
CA ILE A 225 5.59 -8.77 -1.24
C ILE A 225 6.21 -8.97 0.14
N TYR A 226 5.97 -10.13 0.73
CA TYR A 226 6.35 -10.43 2.10
C TYR A 226 7.18 -11.71 2.14
N LEU A 227 8.42 -11.61 2.62
CA LEU A 227 9.35 -12.74 2.72
C LEU A 227 9.52 -13.25 4.17
N GLY A 228 8.91 -12.55 5.13
CA GLY A 228 9.00 -12.75 6.58
C GLY A 228 8.19 -11.70 7.33
N ASP A 229 8.08 -11.84 8.66
CA ASP A 229 7.32 -10.97 9.56
C ASP A 229 8.13 -9.77 10.10
N GLY A 230 9.42 -9.69 9.74
CA GLY A 230 10.30 -8.61 10.15
C GLY A 230 10.11 -7.32 9.32
N PRO A 231 10.44 -6.14 9.88
CA PRO A 231 10.32 -4.86 9.17
C PRO A 231 11.14 -4.75 7.87
N LYS A 232 12.16 -5.59 7.70
CA LYS A 232 13.03 -5.62 6.51
C LYS A 232 12.65 -6.68 5.49
N ASP A 233 11.62 -7.49 5.77
CA ASP A 233 11.23 -8.62 4.92
C ASP A 233 10.13 -8.26 3.92
N GLN A 234 9.54 -7.08 4.07
CA GLN A 234 8.72 -6.46 3.02
C GLN A 234 9.61 -5.94 1.89
N ARG A 235 9.25 -6.26 0.64
CA ARG A 235 9.86 -5.69 -0.56
C ARG A 235 8.80 -5.00 -1.40
N SER A 236 9.14 -3.86 -1.98
CA SER A 236 8.34 -3.19 -2.98
C SER A 236 8.74 -3.72 -4.35
N VAL A 237 7.78 -4.28 -5.08
CA VAL A 237 7.99 -4.82 -6.42
C VAL A 237 7.12 -4.11 -7.45
N VAL A 238 7.53 -4.22 -8.71
CA VAL A 238 6.68 -3.98 -9.86
C VAL A 238 6.59 -5.32 -10.59
N ALA A 239 5.39 -5.89 -10.63
CA ALA A 239 5.12 -7.12 -11.35
C ALA A 239 4.21 -6.84 -12.53
N ALA A 240 4.42 -7.54 -13.63
CA ALA A 240 3.60 -7.47 -14.82
C ALA A 240 3.35 -8.88 -15.33
N LEU A 241 2.14 -9.11 -15.85
CA LEU A 241 1.73 -10.38 -16.41
C LEU A 241 0.84 -10.15 -17.63
N VAL A 242 1.14 -10.88 -18.69
CA VAL A 242 0.42 -10.89 -19.94
C VAL A 242 -0.12 -12.29 -20.18
N ARG A 243 -1.43 -12.39 -20.37
CA ARG A 243 -2.06 -13.54 -21.00
C ARG A 243 -2.19 -13.21 -22.49
N PRO A 244 -1.37 -13.79 -23.37
CA PRO A 244 -1.43 -13.49 -24.78
C PRO A 244 -2.75 -13.97 -25.37
N PHE A 245 -3.28 -13.17 -26.28
CA PHE A 245 -4.35 -13.57 -27.16
C PHE A 245 -4.12 -12.91 -28.52
N ASN A 246 -3.88 -13.74 -29.53
CA ASN A 246 -3.68 -13.26 -30.89
C ASN A 246 -5.02 -12.93 -31.51
N GLU A 247 -5.41 -11.66 -31.40
CA GLU A 247 -6.58 -11.15 -32.08
C GLU A 247 -6.30 -10.96 -33.56
N ARG A 248 -7.29 -11.26 -34.41
CA ARG A 248 -7.17 -11.01 -35.84
C ARG A 248 -7.18 -9.51 -36.06
N HIS A 249 -6.13 -9.00 -36.69
CA HIS A 249 -6.04 -7.61 -37.10
C HIS A 249 -6.02 -7.51 -38.63
N TRP A 250 -6.55 -6.41 -39.18
CA TRP A 250 -6.67 -6.23 -40.64
C TRP A 250 -5.31 -6.15 -41.36
N GLN A 251 -4.25 -5.77 -40.63
CA GLN A 251 -2.87 -5.75 -41.14
C GLN A 251 -2.15 -7.10 -41.04
N GLY A 252 -2.82 -8.15 -40.57
CA GLY A 252 -2.23 -9.46 -40.31
C GLY A 252 -2.34 -9.87 -38.85
N ALA A 253 -2.07 -11.15 -38.56
CA ALA A 253 -2.00 -11.63 -37.19
C ALA A 253 -0.71 -11.09 -36.54
N PRO A 254 -0.80 -10.41 -35.38
CA PRO A 254 0.39 -10.01 -34.65
C PRO A 254 1.15 -11.26 -34.17
N GLU A 255 2.47 -11.14 -34.07
CA GLU A 255 3.29 -12.16 -33.43
C GLU A 255 2.81 -12.40 -31.99
N PRO A 256 2.73 -13.65 -31.53
CA PRO A 256 2.37 -13.95 -30.15
C PRO A 256 3.35 -13.31 -29.17
N TYR A 257 2.83 -12.74 -28.09
CA TYR A 257 3.66 -12.21 -27.01
C TYR A 257 4.51 -13.32 -26.39
N ASP A 258 5.81 -13.08 -26.25
CA ASP A 258 6.77 -14.07 -25.78
C ASP A 258 7.67 -13.57 -24.62
N SER A 259 8.75 -14.31 -24.37
CA SER A 259 9.70 -13.99 -23.28
C SER A 259 10.59 -12.78 -23.58
N PHE A 260 10.82 -12.46 -24.86
CA PHE A 260 11.55 -11.28 -25.27
C PHE A 260 10.69 -10.02 -25.17
N ASP A 261 9.37 -10.12 -25.38
CA ASP A 261 8.46 -9.02 -25.07
C ASP A 261 8.42 -8.71 -23.57
N ALA A 262 8.36 -9.75 -22.72
CA ALA A 262 8.45 -9.59 -21.26
C ALA A 262 9.78 -8.93 -20.84
N LYS A 263 10.88 -9.31 -21.50
CA LYS A 263 12.19 -8.66 -21.32
C LYS A 263 12.14 -7.18 -21.72
N ALA A 264 11.56 -6.85 -22.87
CA ALA A 264 11.45 -5.49 -23.37
C ALA A 264 10.60 -4.61 -22.42
N ASP A 265 9.51 -5.15 -21.88
CA ASP A 265 8.68 -4.46 -20.90
C ASP A 265 9.44 -4.19 -19.59
N LEU A 266 10.17 -5.18 -19.06
CA LEU A 266 11.03 -5.01 -17.88
C LEU A 266 12.12 -3.96 -18.14
N PHE A 267 12.78 -4.02 -19.30
CA PHE A 267 13.89 -3.12 -19.64
C PHE A 267 13.42 -1.67 -19.79
N ALA A 268 12.22 -1.45 -20.35
CA ALA A 268 11.62 -0.13 -20.42
C ALA A 268 11.36 0.48 -19.02
N VAL A 269 10.91 -0.34 -18.05
CA VAL A 269 10.78 0.11 -16.66
C VAL A 269 12.14 0.46 -16.08
N LEU A 270 13.12 -0.43 -16.23
CA LEU A 270 14.48 -0.23 -15.73
C LEU A 270 15.14 1.05 -16.28
N ASP A 271 14.99 1.33 -17.58
CA ASP A 271 15.47 2.55 -18.23
C ASP A 271 14.85 3.81 -17.62
N ALA A 272 13.53 3.80 -17.40
CA ALA A 272 12.82 4.92 -16.76
C ALA A 272 13.21 5.13 -15.29
N LEU A 273 13.72 4.08 -14.63
CA LEU A 273 14.31 4.17 -13.30
C LEU A 273 15.80 4.57 -13.32
N GLY A 274 16.37 4.85 -14.49
CA GLY A 274 17.78 5.20 -14.68
C GLY A 274 18.73 4.04 -14.45
N GLN A 275 18.26 2.81 -14.68
CA GLN A 275 19.01 1.57 -14.49
C GLN A 275 19.05 0.76 -15.80
N PRO A 276 19.81 1.17 -16.82
CA PRO A 276 19.84 0.47 -18.11
C PRO A 276 20.05 -1.03 -17.96
N GLY A 277 19.26 -1.81 -18.73
CA GLY A 277 19.22 -3.27 -18.62
C GLY A 277 20.56 -3.95 -18.86
N GLU A 278 21.44 -3.35 -19.66
CA GLU A 278 22.79 -3.85 -19.98
C GLU A 278 23.72 -3.88 -18.76
N ARG A 279 23.37 -3.18 -17.68
CA ARG A 279 24.15 -3.20 -16.43
C ARG A 279 23.99 -4.50 -15.65
N PHE A 280 23.00 -5.31 -16.01
CA PHE A 280 22.69 -6.53 -15.30
C PHE A 280 23.03 -7.77 -16.14
N GLN A 281 23.37 -8.86 -15.44
CA GLN A 281 23.66 -10.13 -16.06
C GLN A 281 22.38 -10.95 -16.17
N VAL A 282 22.11 -11.46 -17.38
CA VAL A 282 21.04 -12.43 -17.59
C VAL A 282 21.56 -13.80 -17.17
N ALA A 283 20.82 -14.48 -16.31
CA ALA A 283 21.14 -15.81 -15.81
C ALA A 283 19.90 -16.72 -15.88
N ALA A 284 20.12 -18.02 -15.72
CA ALA A 284 19.04 -19.00 -15.57
C ALA A 284 18.04 -18.58 -14.47
N PRO A 285 16.75 -18.93 -14.62
CA PRO A 285 15.71 -18.53 -13.67
C PRO A 285 16.00 -19.12 -12.28
N ALA A 286 15.97 -18.27 -11.25
CA ALA A 286 16.33 -18.66 -9.89
C ALA A 286 15.16 -19.27 -9.08
N GLN A 287 13.91 -19.07 -9.52
CA GLN A 287 12.72 -19.50 -8.80
C GLN A 287 11.92 -20.54 -9.61
N PRO A 288 11.33 -21.55 -8.94
CA PRO A 288 10.73 -22.71 -9.61
C PRO A 288 9.42 -22.41 -10.34
N HIS A 289 8.78 -21.25 -10.08
CA HIS A 289 7.56 -20.84 -10.76
C HIS A 289 7.79 -20.27 -12.17
N TRP A 290 9.04 -20.12 -12.59
CA TRP A 290 9.40 -19.71 -13.94
C TRP A 290 9.71 -20.92 -14.82
N HIS A 291 9.42 -20.83 -16.11
CA HIS A 291 9.76 -21.88 -17.07
C HIS A 291 11.29 -21.97 -17.27
N PRO A 292 11.91 -23.16 -17.12
CA PRO A 292 13.38 -23.28 -17.10
C PRO A 292 14.05 -22.87 -18.43
N GLY A 293 13.37 -23.06 -19.56
CA GLY A 293 13.88 -22.71 -20.90
C GLY A 293 13.28 -21.45 -21.53
N GLN A 294 12.33 -20.79 -20.87
CA GLN A 294 11.62 -19.61 -21.41
C GLN A 294 11.53 -18.49 -20.37
N ALA A 295 12.46 -18.46 -19.41
CA ALA A 295 12.53 -17.41 -18.43
C ALA A 295 13.98 -17.19 -18.01
N ALA A 296 14.24 -16.03 -17.43
CA ALA A 296 15.56 -15.67 -16.95
C ALA A 296 15.48 -14.78 -15.71
N SER A 297 16.58 -14.75 -14.98
CA SER A 297 16.81 -13.83 -13.87
C SER A 297 17.77 -12.73 -14.29
N LEU A 298 17.51 -11.53 -13.82
CA LEU A 298 18.36 -10.37 -14.01
C LEU A 298 19.14 -10.11 -12.72
N LYS A 299 20.46 -10.26 -12.76
CA LYS A 299 21.34 -10.23 -11.59
C LYS A 299 22.29 -9.03 -11.57
N LEU A 300 22.53 -8.50 -10.38
CA LEU A 300 23.59 -7.53 -10.09
C LEU A 300 24.71 -8.23 -9.30
N GLY A 301 25.75 -8.65 -10.01
CA GLY A 301 26.78 -9.53 -9.45
C GLY A 301 26.25 -10.93 -9.13
N PRO A 302 26.99 -11.74 -8.35
CA PRO A 302 26.68 -13.17 -8.21
C PRO A 302 25.49 -13.47 -7.29
N LYS A 303 25.19 -12.59 -6.33
CA LYS A 303 24.23 -12.87 -5.25
C LYS A 303 22.90 -12.14 -5.37
N VAL A 304 22.88 -10.94 -5.97
CA VAL A 304 21.69 -10.08 -5.95
C VAL A 304 20.88 -10.32 -7.21
N THR A 305 19.68 -10.89 -7.07
CA THR A 305 18.70 -10.96 -8.15
C THR A 305 17.77 -9.76 -8.06
N VAL A 306 17.71 -8.99 -9.14
CA VAL A 306 16.97 -7.73 -9.23
C VAL A 306 15.58 -7.96 -9.81
N ALA A 307 15.48 -8.82 -10.82
CA ALA A 307 14.21 -9.14 -11.45
C ALA A 307 14.21 -10.56 -12.02
N HIS A 308 13.04 -11.05 -12.35
CA HIS A 308 12.82 -12.23 -13.20
C HIS A 308 11.90 -11.84 -14.34
N PHE A 309 12.03 -12.47 -15.50
CA PHE A 309 11.14 -12.27 -16.64
C PHE A 309 11.02 -13.53 -17.49
N GLY A 310 9.93 -13.63 -18.25
CA GLY A 310 9.65 -14.72 -19.20
C GLY A 310 8.34 -15.42 -18.93
N GLN A 311 8.23 -16.69 -19.32
CA GLN A 311 7.03 -17.50 -19.13
C GLN A 311 6.96 -18.08 -17.71
N LEU A 312 5.77 -18.02 -17.10
CA LEU A 312 5.46 -18.80 -15.89
C LEU A 312 5.42 -20.30 -16.20
N HIS A 313 5.82 -21.11 -15.23
CA HIS A 313 5.85 -22.56 -15.37
C HIS A 313 4.41 -23.11 -15.56
N PRO A 314 4.12 -23.87 -16.64
CA PRO A 314 2.77 -24.38 -16.92
C PRO A 314 2.19 -25.23 -15.77
N GLY A 315 3.04 -25.98 -15.07
CA GLY A 315 2.65 -26.75 -13.89
C GLY A 315 2.15 -25.90 -12.72
N VAL A 316 2.69 -24.67 -12.54
CA VAL A 316 2.21 -23.74 -11.51
C VAL A 316 0.85 -23.20 -11.89
N LEU A 317 0.68 -22.75 -13.14
CA LEU A 317 -0.62 -22.26 -13.64
C LEU A 317 -1.71 -23.33 -13.53
N LYS A 318 -1.39 -24.57 -13.91
CA LYS A 318 -2.31 -25.71 -13.79
C LYS A 318 -2.75 -25.96 -12.34
N GLN A 319 -1.82 -25.91 -11.38
CA GLN A 319 -2.16 -26.11 -9.96
C GLN A 319 -3.05 -24.99 -9.40
N MET A 320 -2.92 -23.77 -9.93
CA MET A 320 -3.78 -22.64 -9.57
C MET A 320 -5.12 -22.63 -10.30
N GLY A 321 -5.37 -23.57 -11.22
CA GLY A 321 -6.57 -23.56 -12.08
C GLY A 321 -6.59 -22.40 -13.08
N VAL A 322 -5.43 -22.04 -13.61
CA VAL A 322 -5.23 -20.93 -14.56
C VAL A 322 -4.85 -21.46 -15.94
N ASP A 323 -5.54 -20.99 -16.98
CA ASP A 323 -5.44 -21.47 -18.35
C ASP A 323 -4.56 -20.60 -19.24
N GLY A 324 -3.78 -21.29 -20.07
CA GLY A 324 -2.96 -20.70 -21.12
C GLY A 324 -1.56 -20.31 -20.63
N PRO A 325 -0.64 -20.03 -21.56
CA PRO A 325 0.67 -19.51 -21.20
C PRO A 325 0.52 -18.10 -20.62
N MET A 326 1.36 -17.75 -19.66
CA MET A 326 1.43 -16.40 -19.12
C MET A 326 2.87 -15.97 -19.08
N PHE A 327 3.13 -14.76 -19.56
CA PHE A 327 4.46 -14.17 -19.66
C PHE A 327 4.51 -12.89 -18.85
N GLY A 328 5.64 -12.56 -18.26
CA GLY A 328 5.70 -11.38 -17.42
C GLY A 328 7.04 -11.17 -16.78
N PHE A 329 7.08 -10.28 -15.78
CA PHE A 329 8.26 -10.02 -14.99
C PHE A 329 7.88 -9.65 -13.55
N GLU A 330 8.83 -9.79 -12.63
CA GLU A 330 8.75 -9.22 -11.29
C GLU A 330 10.08 -8.54 -10.95
N LEU A 331 10.03 -7.22 -10.73
CA LEU A 331 11.17 -6.36 -10.45
C LEU A 331 11.16 -5.95 -8.98
N ASN A 332 12.21 -6.31 -8.23
CA ASN A 332 12.42 -5.88 -6.85
C ASN A 332 13.06 -4.48 -6.80
N LEU A 333 12.25 -3.48 -6.47
CA LEU A 333 12.71 -2.08 -6.40
C LEU A 333 13.71 -1.84 -5.26
N ASN A 334 13.68 -2.65 -4.20
CA ASN A 334 14.65 -2.56 -3.10
C ASN A 334 16.04 -3.07 -3.50
N ALA A 335 16.12 -3.97 -4.48
CA ALA A 335 17.39 -4.50 -4.99
C ALA A 335 18.11 -3.53 -5.93
N LEU A 336 17.41 -2.50 -6.44
CA LEU A 336 18.00 -1.51 -7.34
C LEU A 336 18.90 -0.53 -6.57
N PRO A 337 20.17 -0.33 -7.01
CA PRO A 337 21.09 0.56 -6.35
C PRO A 337 20.56 2.00 -6.35
N GLN A 338 20.76 2.73 -5.26
CA GLN A 338 20.42 4.16 -5.25
C GLN A 338 21.34 4.90 -6.23
N MET A 339 20.76 5.62 -7.18
CA MET A 339 21.55 6.50 -8.03
C MET A 339 22.06 7.64 -7.15
N LYS A 340 23.37 7.76 -7.02
CA LYS A 340 23.96 8.98 -6.46
C LYS A 340 23.56 10.14 -7.38
N ALA A 341 23.09 11.24 -6.80
CA ALA A 341 22.91 12.47 -7.57
C ALA A 341 24.23 12.76 -8.29
N LYS A 342 24.18 12.93 -9.61
CA LYS A 342 25.37 13.39 -10.34
C LYS A 342 25.76 14.74 -9.76
N ASN A 343 27.00 14.89 -9.30
CA ASN A 343 27.52 16.15 -8.73
C ASN A 343 27.53 17.30 -9.77
N THR A 344 27.24 17.01 -11.03
CA THR A 344 27.19 17.97 -12.12
C THR A 344 25.74 18.23 -12.55
N LYS A 345 25.29 19.48 -12.38
CA LYS A 345 24.01 19.98 -12.91
C LYS A 345 24.03 20.21 -14.43
N THR A 346 25.20 20.13 -15.04
CA THR A 346 25.41 20.42 -16.46
C THR A 346 25.52 19.12 -17.23
N LYS A 347 24.84 19.03 -18.37
CA LYS A 347 25.08 17.95 -19.34
C LYS A 347 26.58 17.95 -19.68
N PRO A 348 27.25 16.78 -19.75
CA PRO A 348 28.63 16.73 -20.21
C PRO A 348 28.75 17.42 -21.57
N VAL A 349 29.89 18.08 -21.81
CA VAL A 349 30.18 18.72 -23.08
C VAL A 349 29.99 17.69 -24.18
N PHE A 350 29.24 18.06 -25.22
CA PHE A 350 29.02 17.18 -26.36
C PHE A 350 30.34 17.06 -27.12
N GLU A 351 31.03 15.93 -26.93
CA GLU A 351 32.22 15.58 -27.71
C GLU A 351 31.77 15.11 -29.09
N ARG A 352 31.94 15.98 -30.08
CA ARG A 352 31.68 15.63 -31.48
C ARG A 352 32.77 14.65 -31.92
N ALA A 353 32.35 13.48 -32.41
CA ALA A 353 33.28 12.56 -33.06
C ALA A 353 33.93 13.26 -34.26
N GLU A 354 35.24 13.40 -34.24
CA GLU A 354 36.02 14.01 -35.33
C GLU A 354 36.09 13.09 -36.56
N LEU A 355 35.83 11.80 -36.36
CA LEU A 355 35.92 10.76 -37.37
C LEU A 355 34.56 10.13 -37.65
N THR A 356 34.37 9.69 -38.90
CA THR A 356 33.16 8.99 -39.33
C THR A 356 33.11 7.58 -38.72
N PRO A 357 31.99 7.16 -38.12
CA PRO A 357 31.85 5.79 -37.62
C PRO A 357 31.84 4.79 -38.78
N ILE A 358 32.58 3.69 -38.61
CA ILE A 358 32.63 2.59 -39.58
C ILE A 358 31.83 1.41 -39.01
N ARG A 359 30.93 0.86 -39.83
CA ARG A 359 30.20 -0.37 -39.53
C ARG A 359 30.87 -1.57 -40.20
N ARG A 360 30.97 -2.67 -39.48
CA ARG A 360 31.39 -3.98 -39.98
C ARG A 360 30.44 -5.03 -39.46
N ASP A 361 29.97 -5.88 -40.36
CA ASP A 361 29.12 -7.01 -40.01
C ASP A 361 30.01 -8.27 -39.94
N LEU A 362 29.83 -9.05 -38.89
CA LEU A 362 30.61 -10.25 -38.61
C LEU A 362 29.63 -11.41 -38.39
N ALA A 363 29.93 -12.55 -39.03
CA ALA A 363 29.21 -13.79 -38.81
C ALA A 363 30.06 -14.72 -37.93
N PHE A 364 29.47 -15.16 -36.82
CA PHE A 364 30.10 -16.12 -35.90
C PHE A 364 29.32 -17.43 -35.94
N VAL A 365 30.00 -18.53 -36.20
CA VAL A 365 29.45 -19.89 -36.07
C VAL A 365 29.89 -20.43 -34.72
N VAL A 366 28.93 -20.71 -33.84
CA VAL A 366 29.16 -21.17 -32.46
C VAL A 366 28.16 -22.26 -32.11
N ASP A 367 28.41 -22.95 -31.00
CA ASP A 367 27.46 -23.91 -30.43
C ASP A 367 26.16 -23.19 -29.97
N GLN A 368 25.00 -23.84 -30.13
CA GLN A 368 23.68 -23.26 -29.81
C GLN A 368 23.54 -22.88 -28.33
N SER A 369 24.28 -23.54 -27.44
CA SER A 369 24.25 -23.26 -26.01
C SER A 369 24.97 -21.96 -25.63
N VAL A 370 25.76 -21.37 -26.53
CA VAL A 370 26.55 -20.16 -26.26
C VAL A 370 25.63 -18.94 -26.20
N PRO A 371 25.54 -18.23 -25.05
CA PRO A 371 24.69 -17.05 -24.96
C PRO A 371 25.19 -15.93 -25.87
N SER A 372 24.30 -15.39 -26.71
CA SER A 372 24.63 -14.25 -27.59
C SER A 372 25.14 -13.03 -26.84
N ALA A 373 24.67 -12.82 -25.61
CA ALA A 373 25.13 -11.75 -24.73
C ALA A 373 26.62 -11.88 -24.36
N ASP A 374 27.18 -13.09 -24.35
CA ASP A 374 28.61 -13.32 -24.09
C ASP A 374 29.43 -12.88 -25.31
N LEU A 375 28.98 -13.18 -26.53
CA LEU A 375 29.60 -12.71 -27.76
C LEU A 375 29.61 -11.18 -27.83
N VAL A 376 28.47 -10.54 -27.56
CA VAL A 376 28.37 -9.07 -27.51
C VAL A 376 29.34 -8.49 -26.50
N ARG A 377 29.43 -9.07 -25.29
CA ARG A 377 30.33 -8.60 -24.24
C ARG A 377 31.80 -8.74 -24.63
N HIS A 378 32.18 -9.87 -25.21
CA HIS A 378 33.55 -10.10 -25.66
C HIS A 378 33.93 -9.16 -26.81
N ALA A 379 33.04 -8.98 -27.80
CA ALA A 379 33.26 -8.06 -28.91
C ALA A 379 33.36 -6.60 -28.42
N GLN A 380 32.44 -6.15 -27.57
CA GLN A 380 32.47 -4.81 -26.99
C GLN A 380 33.70 -4.57 -26.10
N GLY A 381 34.21 -5.64 -25.48
CA GLY A 381 35.38 -5.61 -24.62
C GLY A 381 36.73 -5.65 -25.35
N ALA A 382 36.76 -6.00 -26.64
CA ALA A 382 37.99 -6.18 -27.41
C ALA A 382 38.78 -4.87 -27.55
N ASP A 383 38.11 -3.75 -27.86
CA ASP A 383 38.69 -2.41 -27.81
C ASP A 383 37.63 -1.38 -27.41
N LYS A 384 37.62 -1.02 -26.12
CA LYS A 384 36.65 -0.05 -25.56
C LYS A 384 36.85 1.38 -26.06
N LYS A 385 37.97 1.69 -26.74
CA LYS A 385 38.24 3.02 -27.29
C LYS A 385 37.63 3.17 -28.68
N LEU A 386 37.74 2.13 -29.51
CA LEU A 386 37.29 2.16 -30.90
C LEU A 386 35.88 1.59 -31.09
N ILE A 387 35.50 0.59 -30.30
CA ILE A 387 34.20 -0.08 -30.42
C ILE A 387 33.19 0.71 -29.58
N SER A 388 32.36 1.49 -30.26
CA SER A 388 31.31 2.30 -29.61
C SER A 388 30.02 1.52 -29.38
N LYS A 389 29.72 0.52 -30.22
CA LYS A 389 28.49 -0.28 -30.15
C LYS A 389 28.67 -1.64 -30.80
N VAL A 390 28.06 -2.67 -30.22
CA VAL A 390 27.91 -4.01 -30.80
C VAL A 390 26.45 -4.42 -30.67
N ASP A 391 25.83 -4.82 -31.78
CA ASP A 391 24.45 -5.28 -31.84
C ASP A 391 24.39 -6.66 -32.53
N VAL A 392 23.48 -7.51 -32.07
CA VAL A 392 23.09 -8.72 -32.80
C VAL A 392 21.87 -8.35 -33.64
N PHE A 393 21.98 -8.50 -34.97
CA PHE A 393 20.90 -8.16 -35.89
C PHE A 393 20.26 -9.38 -36.54
N ASP A 394 20.90 -10.54 -36.47
CA ASP A 394 20.38 -11.80 -37.03
C ASP A 394 20.91 -13.00 -36.24
N VAL A 395 20.09 -14.05 -36.15
CA VAL A 395 20.42 -15.36 -35.58
C VAL A 395 19.83 -16.43 -36.49
N TYR A 396 20.70 -17.14 -37.21
CA TYR A 396 20.29 -18.18 -38.16
C TYR A 396 20.57 -19.57 -37.59
N GLU A 397 19.51 -20.37 -37.47
CA GLU A 397 19.57 -21.79 -37.10
C GLU A 397 18.88 -22.60 -38.20
N GLY A 398 19.67 -23.23 -39.07
CA GLY A 398 19.14 -24.00 -40.19
C GLY A 398 20.18 -24.90 -40.83
N THR A 399 19.75 -25.73 -41.78
CA THR A 399 20.64 -26.49 -42.66
C THR A 399 21.32 -25.53 -43.63
N GLY A 400 22.46 -24.99 -43.22
CA GLY A 400 23.42 -24.28 -44.06
C GLY A 400 24.24 -25.20 -44.94
#